data_AF-A0A4R2PCP5-F1
#
_entry.id   AF-A0A4R2PCP5-F1
#
_cell.length_a   1.000
_cell.length_b   1.000
_cell.length_c   1.000
_cell.angle_alpha   90.00
_cell.angle_beta   90.00
_cell.angle_gamma   90.00
#
_symmetry.space_group_name_H-M   'P 1'
#
loop_
_entity.id
_entity.type
_entity.pdbx_description
1 polymer ?
#
loop_
_entity_poly.entity_id
_entity_poly.type
_entity_poly.pdbx_seq_one_letter_code
_entity_poly.pdbx_strand_id
1 'polypeptide(L)'
;MCRGGRVRIDGRRVTKSAATVRPGAVLTFPWHDRVVVARVLALAARRGPADLARTLYEDLSPPAPPKAAFQPAPDGLRPKGTGAPTKKQRRQIARLKGL
;
A
#
# COMPACT_ATOMS: atom_id res chain seq x y z
N MET A 1 2.05 6.76 -14.48
CA MET A 1 2.20 5.29 -14.49
C MET A 1 2.86 4.79 -15.77
N CYS A 2 2.24 4.98 -16.95
CA CYS A 2 2.79 4.51 -18.24
C CYS A 2 4.12 5.17 -18.61
N ARG A 3 4.25 6.50 -18.54
CA ARG A 3 5.51 7.21 -18.90
C ARG A 3 6.74 6.76 -18.07
N GLY A 4 6.53 6.29 -16.84
CA GLY A 4 7.58 5.72 -16.00
C GLY A 4 7.95 4.27 -16.34
N GLY A 5 7.28 3.66 -17.32
CA GLY A 5 7.49 2.27 -17.72
C GLY A 5 7.13 1.26 -16.64
N ARG A 6 6.15 1.59 -15.78
CA ARG A 6 5.64 0.71 -14.71
C ARG A 6 4.53 -0.22 -15.18
N VAL A 7 4.03 0.00 -16.39
CA VAL A 7 2.95 -0.79 -17.01
C VAL A 7 3.56 -1.71 -18.05
N ARG A 8 3.09 -2.96 -18.08
CA ARG A 8 3.36 -3.92 -19.15
C ARG A 8 2.06 -4.33 -19.82
N ILE A 9 2.11 -4.50 -21.13
CA ILE A 9 1.03 -5.10 -21.94
C ILE A 9 1.63 -6.36 -22.58
N ASP A 10 1.02 -7.51 -22.35
CA ASP A 10 1.48 -8.82 -22.87
C ASP A 10 2.97 -9.07 -22.55
N GLY A 11 3.39 -8.71 -21.32
CA GLY A 11 4.77 -8.84 -20.84
C GLY A 11 5.75 -7.75 -21.32
N ARG A 12 5.38 -6.94 -22.33
CA ARG A 12 6.23 -5.88 -22.87
C ARG A 12 6.09 -4.59 -22.06
N ARG A 13 7.22 -3.98 -21.69
CA ARG A 13 7.24 -2.69 -20.97
C ARG A 13 6.70 -1.58 -21.88
N VAL A 14 5.73 -0.83 -21.37
CA VAL A 14 5.08 0.26 -22.11
C VAL A 14 5.43 1.61 -21.47
N THR A 15 5.99 2.51 -22.28
CA THR A 15 6.31 3.89 -21.90
C THR A 15 5.37 4.91 -22.55
N LYS A 16 4.74 4.57 -23.69
CA LYS A 16 3.79 5.43 -24.41
C LYS A 16 2.41 5.36 -23.77
N SER A 17 1.85 6.50 -23.38
CA SER A 17 0.50 6.56 -22.77
C SER A 17 -0.62 6.21 -23.74
N ALA A 18 -0.43 6.46 -25.04
CA ALA A 18 -1.37 6.12 -26.11
C ALA A 18 -1.13 4.70 -26.67
N ALA A 19 -0.55 3.79 -25.88
CA ALA A 19 -0.43 2.40 -26.28
C ALA A 19 -1.81 1.76 -26.35
N THR A 20 -2.11 1.09 -27.46
CA THR A 20 -3.40 0.45 -27.68
C THR A 20 -3.54 -0.78 -26.80
N VAL A 21 -4.71 -0.92 -26.18
CA VAL A 21 -5.14 -2.10 -25.43
C VAL A 21 -6.26 -2.77 -26.19
N ARG A 22 -6.32 -4.10 -26.15
CA ARG A 22 -7.36 -4.91 -26.81
C ARG A 22 -7.92 -5.94 -25.84
N PRO A 23 -9.16 -6.42 -26.05
CA PRO A 23 -9.65 -7.63 -25.41
C PRO A 23 -8.64 -8.79 -25.56
N GLY A 24 -8.47 -9.56 -24.50
CA GLY A 24 -7.48 -10.62 -24.36
C GLY A 24 -6.09 -10.17 -23.91
N ALA A 25 -5.77 -8.87 -23.96
CA ALA A 25 -4.47 -8.38 -23.52
C ALA A 25 -4.28 -8.54 -22.00
N VAL A 26 -3.05 -8.83 -21.59
CA VAL A 26 -2.68 -8.96 -20.16
C VAL A 26 -1.95 -7.70 -19.73
N LEU A 27 -2.52 -7.00 -18.74
CA LEU A 27 -1.95 -5.81 -18.14
C LEU A 27 -1.26 -6.18 -16.83
N THR A 28 -0.01 -5.74 -16.67
CA THR A 28 0.72 -5.88 -15.41
C THR A 28 1.22 -4.54 -14.93
N PHE A 29 0.87 -4.15 -13.71
CA PHE A 29 1.29 -2.89 -13.11
C PHE A 29 1.27 -2.93 -11.58
N PRO A 30 2.09 -2.12 -10.90
CA PRO A 30 2.04 -1.98 -9.45
C PRO A 30 0.82 -1.16 -9.02
N TRP A 31 0.12 -1.60 -7.97
CA TRP A 31 -1.00 -0.92 -7.34
C TRP A 31 -0.89 -1.03 -5.82
N HIS A 32 -0.64 0.09 -5.14
CA HIS A 32 -0.24 0.13 -3.73
C HIS A 32 0.91 -0.86 -3.46
N ASP A 33 0.71 -1.79 -2.52
CA ASP A 33 1.72 -2.73 -2.05
C ASP A 33 1.70 -4.07 -2.82
N ARG A 34 0.96 -4.14 -3.94
CA ARG A 34 0.85 -5.36 -4.74
C ARG A 34 1.06 -5.12 -6.23
N VAL A 35 1.41 -6.18 -6.94
CA VAL A 35 1.40 -6.20 -8.41
C VAL A 35 0.07 -6.76 -8.88
N VAL A 36 -0.62 -6.01 -9.73
CA VAL A 36 -1.87 -6.44 -10.35
C VAL A 36 -1.55 -7.01 -11.72
N VAL A 37 -2.10 -8.19 -12.01
CA VAL A 37 -2.10 -8.81 -13.33
C VAL A 37 -3.56 -8.96 -13.72
N ALA A 38 -4.00 -8.28 -14.77
CA ALA A 38 -5.40 -8.31 -15.19
C ALA A 38 -5.49 -8.63 -16.69
N ARG A 39 -6.29 -9.64 -17.05
CA ARG A 39 -6.64 -9.93 -18.44
C ARG A 39 -7.85 -9.10 -18.83
N VAL A 40 -7.74 -8.32 -19.90
CA VAL A 40 -8.85 -7.51 -20.41
C VAL A 40 -9.86 -8.43 -21.09
N LEU A 41 -11.13 -8.38 -20.70
CA LEU A 41 -12.22 -9.13 -21.34
C LEU A 41 -12.96 -8.27 -22.35
N ALA A 42 -13.19 -7.00 -22.03
CA ALA A 42 -13.87 -6.05 -22.90
C ALA A 42 -13.39 -4.61 -22.64
N LEU A 43 -13.64 -3.72 -23.61
CA LEU A 43 -13.35 -2.29 -23.48
C LEU A 43 -14.66 -1.54 -23.27
N ALA A 44 -14.73 -0.72 -22.23
CA ALA A 44 -15.87 0.16 -22.01
C ALA A 44 -15.68 1.50 -22.74
N ALA A 45 -16.77 2.01 -23.33
CA ALA A 45 -16.78 3.33 -23.97
C ALA A 45 -16.62 4.49 -22.96
N ARG A 46 -16.99 4.26 -21.69
CA ARG A 46 -16.89 5.25 -20.61
C ARG A 46 -16.57 4.58 -19.28
N ARG A 47 -16.07 5.36 -18.33
CA ARG A 47 -15.88 4.93 -16.94
C ARG A 47 -17.24 4.68 -16.28
N GLY A 48 -17.38 3.55 -15.61
CA GLY A 48 -18.58 3.14 -14.88
C GLY A 48 -18.31 2.90 -13.38
N PRO A 49 -19.32 2.41 -12.65
CA PRO A 49 -19.18 1.99 -11.26
C PRO A 49 -18.25 0.78 -11.11
N ALA A 50 -17.83 0.51 -9.88
CA ALA A 50 -16.86 -0.54 -9.58
C ALA A 50 -17.31 -1.94 -10.04
N ASP A 51 -18.60 -2.26 -9.87
CA ASP A 51 -19.13 -3.58 -10.24
C ASP A 51 -19.11 -3.81 -11.75
N LEU A 52 -19.49 -2.79 -12.53
CA LEU A 52 -19.35 -2.85 -13.99
C LEU A 52 -17.89 -2.87 -14.45
N ALA A 53 -16.97 -2.25 -13.71
CA ALA A 53 -15.56 -2.33 -14.05
C ALA A 53 -15.00 -3.75 -13.88
N ARG A 54 -15.45 -4.47 -12.84
CA ARG A 54 -15.04 -5.85 -12.55
C ARG A 54 -15.42 -6.85 -13.65
N THR A 55 -16.48 -6.59 -14.41
CA THR A 55 -16.87 -7.47 -15.52
C THR A 55 -16.00 -7.29 -16.77
N LEU A 56 -15.18 -6.23 -16.83
CA LEU A 56 -14.36 -5.92 -18.01
C LEU A 56 -12.98 -6.56 -17.98
N TYR A 57 -12.60 -7.18 -16.86
CA TYR A 57 -11.31 -7.84 -16.72
C TYR A 57 -11.42 -9.05 -15.80
N GLU A 58 -10.42 -9.91 -15.90
CA GLU A 58 -10.22 -11.03 -15.00
C GLU A 58 -8.93 -10.81 -14.20
N ASP A 59 -9.02 -10.96 -12.89
CA ASP A 59 -7.89 -10.79 -11.98
C ASP A 59 -7.05 -12.07 -11.98
N LEU A 60 -5.81 -11.96 -12.47
CA LEU A 60 -4.79 -13.00 -12.48
C LEU A 60 -3.65 -12.64 -11.51
N SER A 61 -3.86 -11.67 -10.62
CA SER A 61 -2.83 -11.24 -9.69
C SER A 61 -2.46 -12.35 -8.70
N PRO A 62 -1.16 -12.46 -8.35
CA PRO A 62 -0.77 -13.35 -7.27
C PRO A 62 -1.46 -12.93 -5.97
N PRO A 63 -1.73 -13.88 -5.05
CA PRO A 63 -2.32 -13.55 -3.76
C PRO A 63 -1.47 -12.48 -3.07
N ALA A 64 -2.13 -11.49 -2.48
CA ALA A 64 -1.43 -10.40 -1.81
C ALA A 64 -0.52 -10.98 -0.71
N PRO A 65 0.72 -10.47 -0.56
CA PRO A 65 1.57 -10.89 0.53
C PRO A 65 0.84 -10.65 1.86
N PRO A 66 0.99 -11.55 2.86
CA PRO A 66 0.37 -11.34 4.15
C PRO A 66 0.84 -9.98 4.68
N LYS A 67 -0.11 -9.12 5.06
CA LYS A 67 0.24 -7.87 5.75
C LYS A 67 1.08 -8.28 6.94
N ALA A 68 2.33 -7.83 6.98
CA ALA A 68 3.15 -7.99 8.17
C ALA A 68 2.31 -7.50 9.34
N ALA A 69 2.10 -8.38 10.33
CA ALA A 69 1.43 -7.97 11.55
C ALA A 69 2.14 -6.71 12.03
N PHE A 70 1.37 -5.68 12.41
CA PHE A 70 1.93 -4.49 12.98
C PHE A 70 2.78 -4.91 14.19
N GLN A 71 4.10 -4.93 14.00
CA GLN A 71 5.04 -5.08 15.08
C GLN A 71 5.30 -3.66 15.56
N PRO A 72 4.75 -3.23 16.69
CA PRO A 72 5.18 -1.97 17.27
C PRO A 72 6.70 -2.04 17.42
N ALA A 73 7.40 -1.00 16.99
CA ALA A 73 8.83 -0.89 17.25
C ALA A 73 9.07 -1.17 18.75
N PRO A 74 10.10 -1.97 19.10
CA PRO A 74 10.40 -2.29 20.51
C PRO A 74 10.58 -1.03 21.38
N ASP A 75 10.83 0.11 20.73
CA ASP A 75 11.13 1.42 21.29
C ASP A 75 9.89 2.13 21.90
N GLY A 76 8.68 1.65 21.63
CA GLY A 76 7.44 2.21 22.19
C GLY A 76 7.14 1.78 23.62
N LEU A 77 7.78 0.70 24.09
CA LEU A 77 7.64 0.18 25.44
C LEU A 77 8.76 0.75 26.32
N ARG A 78 8.64 2.01 26.75
CA ARG A 78 9.48 2.50 27.84
C ARG A 78 9.07 1.79 29.14
N PRO A 79 10.02 1.17 29.88
CA PRO A 79 9.72 0.66 31.21
C PRO A 79 9.08 1.76 32.06
N LYS A 80 8.05 1.42 32.85
CA LYS A 80 7.42 2.39 33.76
C LYS A 80 8.51 3.05 34.62
N GLY A 81 8.68 4.36 34.47
CA GLY A 81 9.67 5.14 35.22
C GLY A 81 10.90 5.63 34.44
N THR A 82 11.08 5.27 33.16
CA THR A 82 12.19 5.74 32.31
C THR A 82 11.86 7.00 31.50
N GLY A 83 10.91 7.81 31.98
CA GLY A 83 10.46 9.04 31.35
C GLY A 83 10.36 10.19 32.34
N ALA A 84 9.34 11.03 32.17
CA ALA A 84 9.07 12.11 33.11
C ALA A 84 8.97 11.58 34.57
N PRO A 85 9.46 12.32 35.57
CA PRO A 85 9.50 11.82 36.94
C PRO A 85 8.10 11.45 37.44
N THR A 86 7.99 10.28 38.06
CA THR A 86 6.75 9.84 38.72
C THR A 86 6.37 10.82 39.84
N LYS A 87 5.10 10.81 40.29
CA LYS A 87 4.63 11.69 41.38
C LYS A 87 5.48 11.58 42.65
N LYS A 88 5.98 10.36 42.97
CA LYS A 88 6.89 10.13 44.10
C LYS A 88 8.25 10.80 43.87
N GLN A 89 8.84 10.61 42.69
CA GLN A 89 10.12 11.24 42.32
C GLN A 89 10.01 12.77 42.27
N ARG A 90 8.91 13.33 41.74
CA ARG A 90 8.66 14.79 41.77
C ARG A 90 8.63 15.34 43.18
N ARG A 91 7.97 14.66 44.12
CA ARG A 91 7.94 15.06 45.54
C ARG A 91 9.30 14.95 46.21
N GLN A 92 10.09 13.92 45.88
CA GLN A 92 11.46 13.78 46.39
C GLN A 92 12.38 14.88 45.85
N ILE A 93 12.28 15.20 44.56
CA ILE A 93 13.03 16.30 43.93
C ILE A 93 12.64 17.64 44.56
N ALA A 94 11.35 17.90 44.79
CA ALA A 94 10.88 19.13 45.47
C ALA A 94 11.46 19.24 46.90
N ARG A 95 11.37 18.16 47.69
CA ARG A 95 11.92 18.09 49.04
C ARG A 95 13.45 18.30 49.08
N LEU A 96 14.18 17.76 48.11
CA LEU A 96 15.63 17.95 48.00
C LEU A 96 16.01 19.37 47.53
N LYS A 97 15.17 20.01 46.71
CA LYS A 97 15.40 21.36 46.19
C LYS A 97 14.85 22.48 47.07
N GLY A 98 14.22 22.15 48.20
CA GLY A 98 13.65 23.14 49.12
C GLY A 98 12.47 23.95 48.55
N LEU A 99 11.77 23.40 47.55
CA LEU A 99 10.55 23.97 46.94
C LEU A 99 9.30 23.25 47.45
#